data_AF-A0A349QYQ4-F1
#
_entry.id   AF-A0A349QYQ4-F1
#
_cell.length_a   1.000
_cell.length_b   1.000
_cell.length_c   1.000
_cell.angle_alpha   90.00
_cell.angle_beta   90.00
_cell.angle_gamma   90.00
#
_symmetry.space_group_name_H-M   'P 1'
#
loop_
_entity.id
_entity.type
_entity.pdbx_description
1 polymer ?
#
loop_
_entity_poly.entity_id
_entity_poly.type
_entity_poly.pdbx_seq_one_letter_code
_entity_poly.pdbx_strand_id
1 'polypeptide(L)'
;DEKSLSKLRRLLSEYRLDKLILIGEVLPKLAAQFDVPSISYSDTAAFLADIRSLSFENATVLLKGGREFHFERISQLLVAKSHDTVLEINLNALENNLNVYRQLLPKHVKLMTMVKAFSYGSGSFEIANLLQFNRVDYLTVAFADEGVDLRGAGITLPIVVMSPDESSFESIVQYNLEPEIYSFRILFSFLNFLKTKQITSFPIHIKIDTGMHRLGFMPDEVNRLIAVLRTEAVLEVKSAFSHLASAGNEKDREFTQRQIDLLDDFTKRLESGLGYSFLRHIAATSGIELWPNAYFDMVRLGIGLYGIDIERHDLPIREASTLKTNVTQIKYLPASETVGYNRHGVLYRDSKIATIKIGYADGYDRRFGNGVGKMLVNGFLVPTIGDICMDMCMLDVTDVEVGEEDEVIVYPDIKSAAKAIGTIPYELLTSISQRVKRVYFYE
;
A
#
# COMPACT_ATOMS: atom_id res chain seq x y z
N ASP A 1 32.70 -16.78 -2.91
CA ASP A 1 33.73 -17.26 -1.95
C ASP A 1 33.10 -18.26 -0.97
N GLU A 2 33.91 -19.00 -0.21
CA GLU A 2 33.48 -20.07 0.70
C GLU A 2 32.59 -19.57 1.86
N LYS A 3 32.77 -18.32 2.30
CA LYS A 3 31.98 -17.68 3.36
C LYS A 3 30.57 -17.34 2.89
N SER A 4 30.43 -16.88 1.65
CA SER A 4 29.13 -16.68 1.00
C SER A 4 28.40 -18.00 0.80
N LEU A 5 29.15 -19.07 0.48
CA LEU A 5 28.59 -20.42 0.33
C LEU A 5 28.06 -21.00 1.63
N SER A 6 28.82 -20.88 2.72
CA SER A 6 28.41 -21.38 4.03
C SER A 6 27.18 -20.64 4.56
N LYS A 7 27.09 -19.32 4.30
CA LYS A 7 25.90 -18.53 4.59
C LYS A 7 24.68 -18.98 3.79
N LEU A 8 24.85 -19.25 2.50
CA LEU A 8 23.77 -19.76 1.63
C LEU A 8 23.30 -21.14 2.10
N ARG A 9 24.21 -22.06 2.40
CA ARG A 9 23.84 -23.39 2.95
C ARG A 9 23.05 -23.26 4.24
N ARG A 10 23.50 -22.41 5.18
CA ARG A 10 22.80 -22.18 6.44
C ARG A 10 21.38 -21.66 6.20
N LEU A 11 21.24 -20.63 5.36
CA LEU A 11 19.93 -20.08 4.99
C LEU A 11 19.02 -21.15 4.37
N LEU A 12 19.51 -21.93 3.40
CA LEU A 12 18.69 -22.95 2.75
C LEU A 12 18.34 -24.12 3.70
N SER A 13 19.14 -24.37 4.74
CA SER A 13 18.80 -25.36 5.79
C SER A 13 17.82 -24.87 6.84
N GLU A 14 17.67 -23.55 6.99
CA GLU A 14 16.72 -22.93 7.94
C GLU A 14 15.26 -23.01 7.44
N TYR A 15 15.06 -23.21 6.14
CA TYR A 15 13.74 -23.28 5.52
C TYR A 15 13.47 -24.65 4.89
N ARG A 16 12.24 -25.15 5.04
CA ARG A 16 11.80 -26.37 4.36
C ARG A 16 11.43 -26.04 2.92
N LEU A 17 12.33 -26.32 2.00
CA LEU A 17 12.15 -26.08 0.56
C LEU A 17 11.72 -27.35 -0.16
N ASP A 18 10.67 -27.28 -0.98
CA ASP A 18 10.21 -28.42 -1.78
C ASP A 18 11.02 -28.60 -3.07
N LYS A 19 11.58 -27.50 -3.60
CA LYS A 19 12.30 -27.49 -4.88
C LYS A 19 13.31 -26.33 -4.91
N LEU A 20 14.48 -26.58 -5.49
CA LEU A 20 15.51 -25.57 -5.74
C LEU A 20 15.81 -25.50 -7.24
N ILE A 21 15.81 -24.30 -7.82
CA ILE A 21 16.20 -24.08 -9.22
C ILE A 21 17.47 -23.24 -9.22
N LEU A 22 18.55 -23.77 -9.80
CA LEU A 22 19.87 -23.18 -9.82
C LEU A 22 20.21 -22.76 -11.25
N ILE A 23 20.57 -21.49 -11.45
CA ILE A 23 20.84 -20.92 -12.77
C ILE A 23 22.25 -20.32 -12.75
N GLY A 24 23.04 -20.58 -13.79
CA GLY A 24 24.40 -20.08 -13.95
C GLY A 24 25.46 -21.18 -13.88
N GLU A 25 26.74 -20.83 -14.00
CA GLU A 25 27.82 -21.84 -14.07
C GLU A 25 28.30 -22.35 -12.71
N VAL A 26 28.06 -21.58 -11.65
CA VAL A 26 28.64 -21.83 -10.31
C VAL A 26 27.67 -22.60 -9.42
N LEU A 27 26.42 -22.16 -9.33
CA LEU A 27 25.42 -22.73 -8.41
C LEU A 27 25.06 -24.20 -8.71
N PRO A 28 24.84 -24.62 -9.97
CA PRO A 28 24.63 -26.03 -10.32
C PRO A 28 25.70 -26.99 -9.83
N LYS A 29 26.98 -26.56 -9.82
CA LYS A 29 28.10 -27.40 -9.33
C LYS A 29 28.02 -27.67 -7.84
N LEU A 30 27.17 -26.92 -7.13
CA LEU A 30 26.96 -27.01 -5.69
C LEU A 30 25.65 -27.70 -5.34
N ALA A 31 24.84 -28.11 -6.33
CA ALA A 31 23.54 -28.75 -6.15
C ALA A 31 23.58 -29.93 -5.16
N ALA A 32 24.60 -30.79 -5.28
CA ALA A 32 24.79 -31.97 -4.42
C ALA A 32 25.07 -31.64 -2.94
N GLN A 33 25.29 -30.36 -2.61
CA GLN A 33 25.56 -29.91 -1.24
C GLN A 33 24.29 -29.45 -0.53
N PHE A 34 23.15 -29.43 -1.22
CA PHE A 34 21.85 -29.05 -0.68
C PHE A 34 20.96 -30.28 -0.59
N ASP A 35 20.30 -30.47 0.55
CA ASP A 35 19.40 -31.59 0.81
C ASP A 35 17.96 -31.27 0.32
N VAL A 36 17.87 -30.74 -0.91
CA VAL A 36 16.64 -30.28 -1.54
C VAL A 36 16.62 -30.74 -3.00
N PRO A 37 15.50 -31.27 -3.53
CA PRO A 37 15.37 -31.60 -4.94
C PRO A 37 15.73 -30.40 -5.81
N SER A 38 16.80 -30.52 -6.62
CA SER A 38 17.35 -29.39 -7.38
C SER A 38 17.34 -29.64 -8.89
N ILE A 39 17.00 -28.60 -9.65
CA ILE A 39 17.08 -28.54 -11.11
C ILE A 39 18.09 -27.45 -11.46
N SER A 40 18.95 -27.69 -12.45
CA SER A 40 20.06 -26.81 -12.79
C SER A 40 20.04 -26.40 -14.26
N TYR A 41 20.36 -25.13 -14.53
CA TYR A 41 20.45 -24.53 -15.86
C TYR A 41 21.76 -23.76 -16.01
N SER A 42 22.36 -23.80 -17.20
CA SER A 42 23.64 -23.13 -17.49
C SER A 42 23.55 -21.62 -17.37
N ASP A 43 22.41 -21.05 -17.75
CA ASP A 43 22.15 -19.62 -17.81
C ASP A 43 20.63 -19.35 -17.82
N THR A 44 20.26 -18.07 -17.75
CA THR A 44 18.86 -17.65 -17.76
C THR A 44 18.13 -18.04 -19.04
N ALA A 45 18.78 -18.00 -20.21
CA ALA A 45 18.12 -18.33 -21.47
C ALA A 45 17.74 -19.82 -21.56
N ALA A 46 18.63 -20.71 -21.10
CA ALA A 46 18.37 -22.14 -20.99
C ALA A 46 17.19 -22.43 -20.05
N PHE A 47 17.11 -21.72 -18.92
CA PHE A 47 15.97 -21.81 -18.02
C PHE A 47 14.68 -21.28 -18.66
N LEU A 48 14.70 -20.10 -19.28
CA LEU A 48 13.52 -19.51 -19.92
C LEU A 48 12.96 -20.39 -21.06
N ALA A 49 13.81 -21.17 -21.73
CA ALA A 49 13.37 -22.12 -22.75
C ALA A 49 12.63 -23.32 -22.14
N ASP A 50 13.01 -23.76 -20.94
CA ASP A 50 12.44 -24.94 -20.27
C ASP A 50 11.35 -24.60 -19.25
N ILE A 51 11.23 -23.35 -18.80
CA ILE A 51 10.32 -22.94 -17.72
C ILE A 51 8.86 -23.37 -17.94
N ARG A 52 8.43 -23.52 -19.21
CA ARG A 52 7.08 -23.98 -19.58
C ARG A 52 6.83 -25.46 -19.24
N SER A 53 7.87 -26.28 -19.12
CA SER A 53 7.78 -27.68 -18.72
C SER A 53 7.64 -27.85 -17.20
N LEU A 54 7.96 -26.80 -16.43
CA LEU A 54 7.93 -26.82 -14.97
C LEU A 54 6.54 -26.48 -14.41
N SER A 55 6.12 -27.25 -13.40
CA SER A 55 4.94 -26.93 -12.58
C SER A 55 5.31 -26.12 -11.34
N PHE A 56 4.52 -25.06 -11.13
CA PHE A 56 4.58 -24.12 -10.01
C PHE A 56 3.18 -23.96 -9.37
N GLU A 57 2.29 -24.94 -9.53
CA GLU A 57 0.95 -24.91 -8.94
C GLU A 57 1.04 -24.92 -7.41
N ASN A 58 0.27 -24.06 -6.76
CA ASN A 58 0.25 -23.89 -5.30
C ASN A 58 1.64 -23.68 -4.67
N ALA A 59 2.55 -23.03 -5.40
CA ALA A 59 3.93 -22.79 -4.96
C ALA A 59 4.16 -21.32 -4.59
N THR A 60 4.89 -21.07 -3.50
CA THR A 60 5.52 -19.77 -3.24
C THR A 60 6.92 -19.78 -3.85
N VAL A 61 7.16 -18.94 -4.85
CA VAL A 61 8.45 -18.89 -5.55
C VAL A 61 9.26 -17.69 -5.06
N LEU A 62 10.40 -17.97 -4.42
CA LEU A 62 11.40 -16.94 -4.11
C LEU A 62 12.45 -16.90 -5.24
N LEU A 63 12.49 -15.80 -5.98
CA LEU A 63 13.53 -15.54 -6.98
C LEU A 63 14.65 -14.70 -6.36
N LYS A 64 15.90 -15.18 -6.44
CA LYS A 64 17.08 -14.45 -5.94
C LYS A 64 18.28 -14.64 -6.86
N GLY A 65 18.77 -13.56 -7.46
CA GLY A 65 19.93 -13.57 -8.35
C GLY A 65 20.59 -12.20 -8.46
N GLY A 66 21.76 -12.17 -9.10
CA GLY A 66 22.44 -10.92 -9.46
C GLY A 66 21.84 -10.30 -10.74
N ARG A 67 21.95 -8.97 -10.88
CA ARG A 67 21.42 -8.22 -12.04
C ARG A 67 21.91 -8.74 -13.41
N GLU A 68 23.12 -9.28 -13.46
CA GLU A 68 23.71 -9.86 -14.69
C GLU A 68 22.88 -11.00 -15.29
N PHE A 69 22.01 -11.63 -14.49
CA PHE A 69 21.18 -12.73 -14.93
C PHE A 69 19.77 -12.32 -15.38
N HIS A 70 19.41 -11.03 -15.29
CA HIS A 70 18.12 -10.50 -15.76
C HIS A 70 16.89 -11.28 -15.24
N PHE A 71 16.85 -11.56 -13.93
CA PHE A 71 15.82 -12.41 -13.32
C PHE A 71 14.42 -11.80 -13.39
N GLU A 72 14.29 -10.50 -13.62
CA GLU A 72 13.06 -9.82 -14.00
C GLU A 72 12.33 -10.53 -15.17
N ARG A 73 13.06 -11.10 -16.14
CA ARG A 73 12.46 -11.90 -17.23
C ARG A 73 11.83 -13.21 -16.75
N ILE A 74 12.42 -13.83 -15.73
CA ILE A 74 11.89 -15.04 -15.10
C ILE A 74 10.61 -14.70 -14.32
N SER A 75 10.67 -13.63 -13.52
CA SER A 75 9.51 -13.12 -12.79
C SER A 75 8.35 -12.86 -13.73
N GLN A 76 8.60 -12.14 -14.83
CA GLN A 76 7.60 -11.86 -15.87
C GLN A 76 6.99 -13.14 -16.46
N LEU A 77 7.76 -14.18 -16.74
CA LEU A 77 7.20 -15.44 -17.27
C LEU A 77 6.39 -16.24 -16.24
N LEU A 78 6.80 -16.25 -14.97
CA LEU A 78 6.03 -16.90 -13.91
C LEU A 78 4.71 -16.16 -13.63
N VAL A 79 4.72 -14.84 -13.77
CA VAL A 79 3.52 -13.99 -13.70
C VAL A 79 2.64 -14.18 -14.93
N ALA A 80 3.21 -14.18 -16.14
CA ALA A 80 2.51 -14.40 -17.40
C ALA A 80 1.83 -15.77 -17.49
N LYS A 81 2.23 -16.76 -16.68
CA LYS A 81 1.53 -18.04 -16.57
C LYS A 81 0.12 -17.89 -15.98
N SER A 82 -0.14 -16.86 -15.17
CA SER A 82 -1.50 -16.42 -14.83
C SER A 82 -1.89 -15.30 -15.81
N HIS A 83 -2.56 -15.64 -16.91
CA HIS A 83 -3.13 -14.70 -17.90
C HIS A 83 -4.34 -13.93 -17.31
N ASP A 84 -4.16 -13.43 -16.10
CA ASP A 84 -5.17 -12.88 -15.20
C ASP A 84 -4.86 -11.41 -14.93
N THR A 85 -5.88 -10.67 -14.51
CA THR A 85 -5.70 -9.29 -14.04
C THR A 85 -4.86 -9.27 -12.77
N VAL A 86 -3.75 -8.52 -12.79
CA VAL A 86 -2.78 -8.44 -11.70
C VAL A 86 -2.46 -6.99 -11.32
N LEU A 87 -2.20 -6.77 -10.04
CA LEU A 87 -1.60 -5.55 -9.52
C LEU A 87 -0.11 -5.83 -9.25
N GLU A 88 0.76 -5.40 -10.16
CA GLU A 88 2.20 -5.47 -9.97
C GLU A 88 2.64 -4.37 -9.00
N ILE A 89 3.54 -4.70 -8.08
CA ILE A 89 4.02 -3.80 -7.02
C ILE A 89 5.54 -3.84 -6.97
N ASN A 90 6.15 -2.71 -7.30
CA ASN A 90 7.58 -2.52 -7.33
C ASN A 90 8.10 -2.15 -5.94
N LEU A 91 8.75 -3.10 -5.28
CA LEU A 91 9.29 -2.89 -3.93
C LEU A 91 10.49 -1.93 -3.93
N ASN A 92 11.28 -1.86 -5.01
CA ASN A 92 12.32 -0.82 -5.13
C ASN A 92 11.73 0.58 -5.19
N ALA A 93 10.58 0.77 -5.85
CA ALA A 93 9.91 2.06 -5.91
C ALA A 93 9.47 2.51 -4.51
N LEU A 94 8.87 1.61 -3.72
CA LEU A 94 8.52 1.88 -2.31
C LEU A 94 9.75 2.27 -1.47
N GLU A 95 10.86 1.53 -1.58
CA GLU A 95 12.11 1.85 -0.88
C GLU A 95 12.69 3.19 -1.31
N ASN A 96 12.69 3.48 -2.62
CA ASN A 96 13.11 4.76 -3.16
C ASN A 96 12.28 5.89 -2.56
N ASN A 97 10.95 5.78 -2.62
CA ASN A 97 10.03 6.80 -2.14
C ASN A 97 10.20 7.01 -0.63
N LEU A 98 10.27 5.94 0.14
CA LEU A 98 10.55 5.99 1.57
C LEU A 98 11.83 6.78 1.86
N ASN A 99 12.90 6.52 1.11
CA ASN A 99 14.17 7.21 1.29
C ASN A 99 14.13 8.67 0.83
N VAL A 100 13.40 9.00 -0.23
CA VAL A 100 13.17 10.39 -0.67
C VAL A 100 12.50 11.18 0.45
N TYR A 101 11.38 10.69 1.01
CA TYR A 101 10.71 11.39 2.12
C TYR A 101 11.58 11.44 3.36
N ARG A 102 12.32 10.37 3.69
CA ARG A 102 13.26 10.37 4.82
C ARG A 102 14.36 11.43 4.68
N GLN A 103 14.82 11.72 3.45
CA GLN A 103 15.83 12.76 3.19
C GLN A 103 15.28 14.19 3.32
N LEU A 104 13.97 14.39 3.16
CA LEU A 104 13.33 15.69 3.41
C LEU A 104 13.28 16.04 4.91
N LEU A 105 13.33 15.02 5.77
CA LEU A 105 13.13 15.16 7.20
C LEU A 105 14.46 15.42 7.94
N PRO A 106 14.46 16.28 8.97
CA PRO A 106 15.56 16.32 9.92
C PRO A 106 15.77 14.96 10.57
N LYS A 107 17.04 14.59 10.85
CA LYS A 107 17.41 13.26 11.36
C LYS A 107 16.72 12.83 12.67
N HIS A 108 16.22 13.78 13.47
CA HIS A 108 15.54 13.50 14.74
C HIS A 108 14.04 13.25 14.58
N VAL A 109 13.46 13.61 13.42
CA VAL A 109 12.04 13.42 13.14
C VAL A 109 11.79 11.98 12.75
N LYS A 110 10.90 11.32 13.48
CA LYS A 110 10.50 9.94 13.24
C LYS A 110 9.58 9.82 12.03
N LEU A 111 9.52 8.61 11.46
CA LEU A 111 8.67 8.31 10.31
C LEU A 111 7.71 7.17 10.63
N MET A 112 6.43 7.51 10.71
CA MET A 112 5.31 6.57 10.77
C MET A 112 4.77 6.33 9.37
N THR A 113 4.46 5.09 9.02
CA THR A 113 3.90 4.75 7.70
C THR A 113 2.51 4.14 7.82
N MET A 114 1.62 4.56 6.93
CA MET A 114 0.22 4.11 6.92
C MET A 114 0.08 2.84 6.05
N VAL A 115 -0.32 1.73 6.66
CA VAL A 115 -0.52 0.41 6.01
C VAL A 115 -1.99 -0.07 6.09
N LYS A 116 -2.90 0.82 6.48
CA LYS A 116 -4.35 0.58 6.53
C LYS A 116 -4.97 0.29 5.17
N ALA A 117 -6.15 -0.33 5.18
CA ALA A 117 -6.87 -0.72 3.96
C ALA A 117 -5.98 -1.56 3.03
N PHE A 118 -5.32 -2.57 3.61
CA PHE A 118 -4.39 -3.44 2.91
C PHE A 118 -3.27 -2.67 2.19
N SER A 119 -2.64 -1.71 2.89
CA SER A 119 -1.62 -0.81 2.31
C SER A 119 -2.12 -0.11 1.05
N TYR A 120 -3.29 0.51 1.17
CA TYR A 120 -4.01 1.13 0.05
C TYR A 120 -4.19 0.18 -1.13
N GLY A 121 -4.63 -1.05 -0.85
CA GLY A 121 -4.88 -2.08 -1.84
C GLY A 121 -3.63 -2.83 -2.33
N SER A 122 -2.42 -2.44 -1.89
CA SER A 122 -1.17 -3.05 -2.37
C SER A 122 -0.79 -4.33 -1.64
N GLY A 123 -1.11 -4.51 -0.36
CA GLY A 123 -0.58 -5.66 0.39
C GLY A 123 -0.37 -5.40 1.86
N SER A 124 -0.86 -6.25 2.77
CA SER A 124 -0.63 -6.05 4.21
C SER A 124 0.80 -6.43 4.61
N PHE A 125 1.10 -7.72 4.60
CA PHE A 125 2.33 -8.24 5.19
C PHE A 125 3.59 -7.86 4.41
N GLU A 126 3.59 -8.00 3.09
CA GLU A 126 4.80 -7.78 2.28
C GLU A 126 5.30 -6.34 2.40
N ILE A 127 4.38 -5.38 2.39
CA ILE A 127 4.67 -3.95 2.55
C ILE A 127 5.11 -3.66 3.98
N ALA A 128 4.39 -4.17 4.99
CA ALA A 128 4.78 -3.98 6.39
C ALA A 128 6.17 -4.56 6.70
N ASN A 129 6.50 -5.72 6.14
CA ASN A 129 7.80 -6.36 6.32
C ASN A 129 8.92 -5.59 5.62
N LEU A 130 8.68 -5.06 4.42
CA LEU A 130 9.61 -4.15 3.74
C LEU A 130 9.91 -2.91 4.61
N LEU A 131 8.87 -2.30 5.16
CA LEU A 131 8.97 -1.10 6.00
C LEU A 131 9.70 -1.40 7.32
N GLN A 132 9.44 -2.56 7.92
CA GLN A 132 10.18 -3.06 9.09
C GLN A 132 11.66 -3.27 8.78
N PHE A 133 11.99 -3.93 7.66
CA PHE A 133 13.36 -4.11 7.22
C PHE A 133 14.07 -2.77 7.04
N ASN A 134 13.36 -1.79 6.48
CA ASN A 134 13.81 -0.41 6.30
C ASN A 134 13.74 0.46 7.58
N ARG A 135 13.41 -0.13 8.74
CA ARG A 135 13.42 0.50 10.07
C ARG A 135 12.59 1.79 10.16
N VAL A 136 11.37 1.78 9.63
CA VAL A 136 10.42 2.84 9.98
C VAL A 136 10.09 2.78 11.47
N ASP A 137 9.73 3.92 12.08
CA ASP A 137 9.55 3.98 13.53
C ASP A 137 8.23 3.36 13.98
N TYR A 138 7.17 3.52 13.17
CA TYR A 138 5.81 3.07 13.47
C TYR A 138 5.07 2.63 12.21
N LEU A 139 4.20 1.64 12.35
CA LEU A 139 3.16 1.33 11.38
C LEU A 139 1.79 1.78 11.91
N THR A 140 0.86 2.07 11.02
CA THR A 140 -0.51 2.45 11.40
C THR A 140 -1.55 1.72 10.56
N VAL A 141 -2.50 1.10 11.24
CA VAL A 141 -3.66 0.37 10.69
C VAL A 141 -4.96 1.08 11.08
N ALA A 142 -6.04 0.80 10.35
CA ALA A 142 -7.35 1.37 10.68
C ALA A 142 -8.00 0.61 11.86
N PHE A 143 -7.96 -0.72 11.81
CA PHE A 143 -8.65 -1.61 12.73
C PHE A 143 -7.69 -2.58 13.41
N ALA A 144 -8.08 -3.12 14.56
CA ALA A 144 -7.25 -4.04 15.32
C ALA A 144 -6.95 -5.32 14.54
N ASP A 145 -7.91 -5.86 13.79
CA ASP A 145 -7.75 -7.10 13.01
C ASP A 145 -6.60 -6.99 11.99
N GLU A 146 -6.46 -5.85 11.31
CA GLU A 146 -5.31 -5.59 10.43
C GLU A 146 -3.98 -5.68 11.21
N GLY A 147 -3.95 -5.16 12.44
CA GLY A 147 -2.77 -5.23 13.32
C GLY A 147 -2.49 -6.65 13.82
N VAL A 148 -3.52 -7.42 14.12
CA VAL A 148 -3.43 -8.84 14.52
C VAL A 148 -2.82 -9.66 13.39
N ASP A 149 -3.29 -9.47 12.15
CA ASP A 149 -2.76 -10.17 10.98
C ASP A 149 -1.27 -9.87 10.78
N LEU A 150 -0.87 -8.59 10.90
CA LEU A 150 0.54 -8.19 10.81
C LEU A 150 1.39 -8.82 11.91
N ARG A 151 0.88 -8.89 13.15
CA ARG A 151 1.57 -9.54 14.27
C ARG A 151 1.73 -11.04 14.03
N GLY A 152 0.66 -11.71 13.60
CA GLY A 152 0.69 -13.13 13.23
C GLY A 152 1.70 -13.44 12.11
N ALA A 153 1.92 -12.49 11.21
CA ALA A 153 2.90 -12.60 10.14
C ALA A 153 4.35 -12.21 10.55
N GLY A 154 4.58 -11.82 11.81
CA GLY A 154 5.93 -11.56 12.36
C GLY A 154 6.38 -10.10 12.34
N ILE A 155 5.47 -9.15 12.19
CA ILE A 155 5.78 -7.72 12.35
C ILE A 155 5.95 -7.39 13.84
N THR A 156 7.09 -6.83 14.20
CA THR A 156 7.48 -6.46 15.57
C THR A 156 7.54 -4.96 15.80
N LEU A 157 7.49 -4.13 14.75
CA LEU A 157 7.39 -2.68 14.90
C LEU A 157 6.16 -2.27 15.75
N PRO A 158 6.21 -1.13 16.46
CA PRO A 158 5.00 -0.53 17.05
C PRO A 158 3.91 -0.32 16.00
N ILE A 159 2.68 -0.72 16.32
CA ILE A 159 1.52 -0.61 15.42
C ILE A 159 0.44 0.21 16.11
N VAL A 160 0.06 1.33 15.50
CA VAL A 160 -1.04 2.17 15.98
C VAL A 160 -2.36 1.74 15.34
N VAL A 161 -3.41 1.60 16.15
CA VAL A 161 -4.78 1.31 15.70
C VAL A 161 -5.61 2.60 15.77
N MET A 162 -6.09 3.10 14.63
CA MET A 162 -6.77 4.40 14.56
C MET A 162 -8.21 4.39 15.12
N SER A 163 -8.92 3.26 15.01
CA SER A 163 -10.34 3.17 15.38
C SER A 163 -10.59 2.01 16.35
N PRO A 164 -10.04 2.05 17.57
CA PRO A 164 -10.33 1.03 18.56
C PRO A 164 -11.78 1.11 19.05
N ASP A 165 -12.36 -0.05 19.32
CA ASP A 165 -13.63 -0.20 20.01
C ASP A 165 -13.54 -1.28 21.10
N GLU A 166 -14.56 -1.37 21.97
CA GLU A 166 -14.54 -2.27 23.13
C GLU A 166 -14.35 -3.75 22.76
N SER A 167 -14.87 -4.19 21.60
CA SER A 167 -14.69 -5.57 21.14
C SER A 167 -13.25 -5.87 20.73
N SER A 168 -12.48 -4.85 20.37
CA SER A 168 -11.09 -4.96 19.94
C SER A 168 -10.07 -4.92 21.09
N PHE A 169 -10.46 -4.56 22.31
CA PHE A 169 -9.52 -4.33 23.42
C PHE A 169 -8.70 -5.54 23.81
N GLU A 170 -9.31 -6.74 23.80
CA GLU A 170 -8.59 -7.99 24.07
C GLU A 170 -7.47 -8.20 23.04
N SER A 171 -7.80 -8.08 21.75
CA SER A 171 -6.84 -8.18 20.65
C SER A 171 -5.73 -7.13 20.76
N ILE A 172 -6.08 -5.88 21.06
CA ILE A 172 -5.12 -4.78 21.22
C ILE A 172 -4.08 -5.11 22.28
N VAL A 173 -4.52 -5.58 23.45
CA VAL A 173 -3.61 -5.96 24.54
C VAL A 173 -2.81 -7.21 24.20
N GLN A 174 -3.49 -8.27 23.74
CA GLN A 174 -2.87 -9.56 23.46
C GLN A 174 -1.76 -9.46 22.41
N TYR A 175 -1.97 -8.63 21.39
CA TYR A 175 -1.04 -8.46 20.26
C TYR A 175 -0.16 -7.21 20.38
N ASN A 176 -0.16 -6.54 21.53
CA ASN A 176 0.63 -5.33 21.80
C ASN A 176 0.50 -4.28 20.68
N LEU A 177 -0.76 -3.90 20.42
CA LEU A 177 -1.14 -2.81 19.51
C LEU A 177 -1.40 -1.54 20.36
N GLU A 178 -1.08 -0.37 19.81
CA GLU A 178 -1.21 0.92 20.53
C GLU A 178 -2.47 1.66 20.04
N PRO A 179 -3.53 1.80 20.86
CA PRO A 179 -4.78 2.40 20.42
C PRO A 179 -4.72 3.94 20.36
N GLU A 180 -5.38 4.48 19.33
CA GLU A 180 -5.77 5.89 19.25
C GLU A 180 -6.95 6.16 20.19
N ILE A 181 -6.77 7.07 21.14
CA ILE A 181 -7.81 7.53 22.06
C ILE A 181 -8.27 8.92 21.61
N TYR A 182 -9.52 9.00 21.17
CA TYR A 182 -10.10 10.19 20.54
C TYR A 182 -11.35 10.73 21.25
N SER A 183 -11.78 10.11 22.35
CA SER A 183 -12.95 10.57 23.13
C SER A 183 -12.91 10.08 24.58
N PHE A 184 -13.65 10.75 25.47
CA PHE A 184 -13.80 10.30 26.85
C PHE A 184 -14.48 8.93 26.96
N ARG A 185 -15.42 8.62 26.06
CA ARG A 185 -16.10 7.31 26.06
C ARG A 185 -15.09 6.18 25.91
N ILE A 186 -14.28 6.22 24.84
CA ILE A 186 -13.30 5.15 24.59
C ILE A 186 -12.20 5.14 25.65
N LEU A 187 -11.77 6.31 26.15
CA LEU A 187 -10.81 6.42 27.24
C LEU A 187 -11.31 5.70 28.50
N PHE A 188 -12.53 5.98 28.96
CA PHE A 188 -13.08 5.35 30.16
C PHE A 188 -13.34 3.86 29.97
N SER A 189 -13.85 3.43 28.81
CA SER A 189 -14.05 2.01 28.52
C SER A 189 -12.72 1.25 28.53
N PHE A 190 -11.66 1.81 27.91
CA PHE A 190 -10.35 1.18 27.87
C PHE A 190 -9.68 1.16 29.25
N LEU A 191 -9.76 2.24 30.01
CA LEU A 191 -9.32 2.29 31.41
C LEU A 191 -9.97 1.20 32.26
N ASN A 192 -11.29 1.05 32.15
CA ASN A 192 -12.01 0.03 32.91
C ASN A 192 -11.53 -1.39 32.52
N PHE A 193 -11.39 -1.65 31.22
CA PHE A 193 -10.86 -2.91 30.71
C PHE A 193 -9.46 -3.23 31.26
N LEU A 194 -8.52 -2.28 31.15
CA LEU A 194 -7.15 -2.46 31.63
C LEU A 194 -7.10 -2.70 33.15
N LYS A 195 -7.92 -1.99 33.94
CA LYS A 195 -8.04 -2.21 35.39
C LYS A 195 -8.54 -3.60 35.72
N THR A 196 -9.57 -4.09 35.02
CA THR A 196 -10.08 -5.46 35.20
C THR A 196 -9.01 -6.50 34.88
N LYS A 197 -8.16 -6.23 33.88
CA LYS A 197 -7.04 -7.10 33.49
C LYS A 197 -5.76 -6.87 34.32
N GLN A 198 -5.77 -5.92 35.26
CA GLN A 198 -4.62 -5.53 36.10
C GLN A 198 -3.38 -5.13 35.28
N ILE A 199 -3.60 -4.51 34.12
CA ILE A 199 -2.53 -4.02 33.25
C ILE A 199 -2.19 -2.59 33.66
N THR A 200 -0.90 -2.24 33.63
CA THR A 200 -0.40 -0.91 33.95
C THR A 200 0.49 -0.37 32.85
N SER A 201 0.59 0.96 32.74
CA SER A 201 1.44 1.65 31.76
C SER A 201 1.23 1.20 30.30
N PHE A 202 -0.03 0.96 29.90
CA PHE A 202 -0.33 0.56 28.53
C PHE A 202 -0.16 1.74 27.56
N PRO A 203 0.58 1.58 26.45
CA PRO A 203 0.84 2.68 25.50
C PRO A 203 -0.42 3.11 24.76
N ILE A 204 -0.66 4.42 24.67
CA ILE A 204 -1.76 5.02 23.92
C ILE A 204 -1.34 6.26 23.13
N HIS A 205 -2.14 6.60 22.12
CA HIS A 205 -1.97 7.81 21.32
C HIS A 205 -3.18 8.73 21.44
N ILE A 206 -3.00 9.96 21.89
CA ILE A 206 -4.09 10.94 22.05
C ILE A 206 -4.34 11.65 20.73
N LYS A 207 -5.58 11.65 20.25
CA LYS A 207 -5.96 12.44 19.08
C LYS A 207 -6.68 13.71 19.46
N ILE A 208 -6.25 14.81 18.87
CA ILE A 208 -6.86 16.12 19.01
C ILE A 208 -7.57 16.47 17.70
N ASP A 209 -8.75 17.05 17.80
CA ASP A 209 -9.40 17.70 16.68
C ASP A 209 -9.03 19.19 16.64
N THR A 210 -8.22 19.57 15.65
CA THR A 210 -7.81 20.96 15.43
C THR A 210 -8.55 21.63 14.27
N GLY A 211 -9.56 20.97 13.69
CA GLY A 211 -10.38 21.53 12.61
C GLY A 211 -10.84 20.53 11.54
N MET A 212 -10.50 19.24 11.67
CA MET A 212 -10.98 18.22 10.72
C MET A 212 -12.39 17.74 11.08
N HIS A 213 -12.79 17.81 12.36
CA HIS A 213 -14.15 17.48 12.83
C HIS A 213 -14.59 16.04 12.52
N ARG A 214 -13.62 15.12 12.49
CA ARG A 214 -13.85 13.68 12.32
C ARG A 214 -13.77 12.92 13.63
N LEU A 215 -12.62 12.96 14.29
CA LEU A 215 -12.35 12.31 15.57
C LEU A 215 -11.25 13.08 16.31
N GLY A 216 -11.35 13.17 17.62
CA GLY A 216 -10.35 13.75 18.50
C GLY A 216 -10.99 14.54 19.65
N PHE A 217 -10.22 14.75 20.71
CA PHE A 217 -10.58 15.67 21.78
C PHE A 217 -10.56 17.10 21.25
N MET A 218 -11.52 17.91 21.67
CA MET A 218 -11.54 19.33 21.38
C MET A 218 -10.51 20.08 22.23
N PRO A 219 -9.94 21.21 21.76
CA PRO A 219 -8.87 21.89 22.48
C PRO A 219 -9.23 22.34 23.91
N ASP A 220 -10.49 22.65 24.17
CA ASP A 220 -11.02 23.05 25.48
C ASP A 220 -11.14 21.88 26.47
N GLU A 221 -11.09 20.63 26.00
CA GLU A 221 -11.21 19.43 26.83
C GLU A 221 -9.90 19.03 27.53
N VAL A 222 -8.76 19.65 27.20
CA VAL A 222 -7.43 19.24 27.67
C VAL A 222 -7.30 19.18 29.19
N ASN A 223 -7.91 20.12 29.93
CA ASN A 223 -7.85 20.14 31.38
C ASN A 223 -8.57 18.93 32.01
N ARG A 224 -9.71 18.54 31.42
CA ARG A 224 -10.45 17.35 31.83
C ARG A 224 -9.69 16.08 31.48
N LEU A 225 -9.06 16.05 30.31
CA LEU A 225 -8.21 14.92 29.89
C LEU A 225 -7.02 14.74 30.85
N ILE A 226 -6.30 15.82 31.20
CA ILE A 226 -5.22 15.79 32.18
C ILE A 226 -5.69 15.23 33.53
N ALA A 227 -6.85 15.68 34.02
CA ALA A 227 -7.38 15.22 35.30
C ALA A 227 -7.59 13.70 35.32
N VAL A 228 -8.10 13.12 34.23
CA VAL A 228 -8.30 11.67 34.10
C VAL A 228 -6.97 10.94 33.95
N LEU A 229 -6.07 11.40 33.08
CA LEU A 229 -4.80 10.70 32.81
C LEU A 229 -3.85 10.73 34.01
N ARG A 230 -3.86 11.77 34.84
CA ARG A 230 -3.00 11.85 36.04
C ARG A 230 -3.40 10.86 37.14
N THR A 231 -4.69 10.58 37.29
CA THR A 231 -5.19 9.68 38.33
C THR A 231 -4.95 8.21 38.00
N GLU A 232 -4.61 7.91 36.75
CA GLU A 232 -4.62 6.57 36.20
C GLU A 232 -3.22 6.18 35.71
N ALA A 233 -2.38 5.65 36.60
CA ALA A 233 -1.06 5.09 36.27
C ALA A 233 -1.12 3.87 35.30
N VAL A 234 -2.32 3.54 34.83
CA VAL A 234 -2.64 2.43 33.94
C VAL A 234 -2.29 2.75 32.48
N LEU A 235 -2.16 4.02 32.10
CA LEU A 235 -1.90 4.46 30.73
C LEU A 235 -0.56 5.19 30.62
N GLU A 236 0.09 5.02 29.48
CA GLU A 236 1.28 5.78 29.07
C GLU A 236 0.99 6.49 27.75
N VAL A 237 1.02 7.83 27.73
CA VAL A 237 0.83 8.59 26.48
C VAL A 237 2.13 8.55 25.68
N LYS A 238 2.14 7.78 24.59
CA LYS A 238 3.29 7.67 23.67
C LYS A 238 3.34 8.81 22.67
N SER A 239 2.17 9.24 22.20
CA SER A 239 2.08 10.43 21.35
C SER A 239 0.77 11.19 21.53
N ALA A 240 0.77 12.44 21.09
CA ALA A 240 -0.45 13.20 20.87
C ALA A 240 -0.40 13.89 19.49
N PHE A 241 -1.50 13.85 18.75
CA PHE A 241 -1.47 14.22 17.34
C PHE A 241 -2.79 14.75 16.81
N SER A 242 -2.73 15.39 15.64
CA SER A 242 -3.91 15.78 14.87
C SER A 242 -3.71 15.50 13.37
N HIS A 243 -4.66 15.94 12.54
CA HIS A 243 -4.63 15.79 11.09
C HIS A 243 -4.94 17.12 10.40
N LEU A 244 -4.04 17.56 9.52
CA LEU A 244 -4.27 18.74 8.68
C LEU A 244 -5.36 18.42 7.66
N ALA A 245 -6.41 19.25 7.60
CA ALA A 245 -7.53 19.01 6.69
C ALA A 245 -7.27 19.52 5.27
N SER A 246 -6.40 20.54 5.12
CA SER A 246 -6.20 21.24 3.85
C SER A 246 -4.73 21.59 3.57
N ALA A 247 -3.80 20.71 3.96
CA ALA A 247 -2.36 20.97 3.84
C ALA A 247 -1.87 21.28 2.42
N GLY A 248 -2.57 20.76 1.40
CA GLY A 248 -2.27 20.99 -0.02
C GLY A 248 -2.92 22.23 -0.64
N ASN A 249 -3.89 22.86 0.02
CA ASN A 249 -4.61 23.99 -0.56
C ASN A 249 -4.00 25.32 -0.09
N GLU A 250 -3.37 26.05 -1.02
CA GLU A 250 -2.76 27.35 -0.73
C GLU A 250 -3.77 28.38 -0.19
N LYS A 251 -5.05 28.31 -0.59
CA LYS A 251 -6.09 29.21 -0.10
C LYS A 251 -6.41 29.00 1.39
N ASP A 252 -6.10 27.83 1.93
CA ASP A 252 -6.38 27.44 3.31
C ASP A 252 -5.12 27.48 4.18
N ARG A 253 -4.08 28.21 3.77
CA ARG A 253 -2.80 28.30 4.48
C ARG A 253 -2.97 28.81 5.92
N GLU A 254 -3.76 29.86 6.13
CA GLU A 254 -4.03 30.39 7.47
C GLU A 254 -4.77 29.39 8.36
N PHE A 255 -5.75 28.69 7.78
CA PHE A 255 -6.48 27.63 8.48
C PHE A 255 -5.54 26.49 8.89
N THR A 256 -4.67 26.04 7.97
CA THR A 256 -3.69 24.98 8.23
C THR A 256 -2.69 25.40 9.31
N GLN A 257 -2.20 26.64 9.30
CA GLN A 257 -1.33 27.16 10.35
C GLN A 257 -2.03 27.17 11.71
N ARG A 258 -3.30 27.58 11.76
CA ARG A 258 -4.10 27.53 12.99
C ARG A 258 -4.23 26.10 13.53
N GLN A 259 -4.38 25.09 12.66
CA GLN A 259 -4.40 23.69 13.11
C GLN A 259 -3.09 23.27 13.79
N ILE A 260 -1.94 23.73 13.27
CA ILE A 260 -0.61 23.47 13.83
C ILE A 260 -0.48 24.14 15.21
N ASP A 261 -0.87 25.41 15.31
CA ASP A 261 -0.77 26.19 16.55
C ASP A 261 -1.68 25.60 17.66
N LEU A 262 -2.88 25.16 17.30
CA LEU A 262 -3.80 24.50 18.24
C LEU A 262 -3.24 23.18 18.78
N LEU A 263 -2.56 22.39 17.94
CA LEU A 263 -1.89 21.18 18.41
C LEU A 263 -0.74 21.51 19.36
N ASP A 264 0.08 22.49 19.02
CA ASP A 264 1.22 22.89 19.85
C ASP A 264 0.78 23.38 21.23
N ASP A 265 -0.26 24.24 21.31
CA ASP A 265 -0.83 24.67 22.60
C ASP A 265 -1.38 23.49 23.41
N PHE A 266 -2.20 22.65 22.77
CA PHE A 266 -2.81 21.50 23.45
C PHE A 266 -1.76 20.56 24.03
N THR A 267 -0.75 20.22 23.22
CA THR A 267 0.30 19.28 23.62
C THR A 267 1.19 19.84 24.71
N LYS A 268 1.56 21.13 24.67
CA LYS A 268 2.29 21.79 25.76
C LYS A 268 1.53 21.75 27.09
N ARG A 269 0.22 22.03 27.04
CA ARG A 269 -0.64 21.95 28.24
C ARG A 269 -0.74 20.53 28.77
N LEU A 270 -0.88 19.55 27.86
CA LEU A 270 -0.94 18.14 28.22
C LEU A 270 0.39 17.65 28.83
N GLU A 271 1.54 17.93 28.21
CA GLU A 271 2.87 17.60 28.75
C GLU A 271 3.10 18.23 30.12
N SER A 272 2.78 19.52 30.28
CA SER A 272 2.87 20.20 31.58
C SER A 272 1.95 19.58 32.62
N GLY A 273 0.76 19.12 32.23
CA GLY A 273 -0.20 18.46 33.11
C GLY A 273 0.23 17.06 33.53
N LEU A 274 0.87 16.31 32.63
CA LEU A 274 1.34 14.95 32.88
C LEU A 274 2.73 14.90 33.53
N GLY A 275 3.54 15.95 33.37
CA GLY A 275 4.90 16.04 33.93
C GLY A 275 5.96 15.31 33.11
N TYR A 276 5.66 14.92 31.87
CA TYR A 276 6.60 14.30 30.93
C TYR A 276 6.25 14.64 29.48
N SER A 277 7.24 14.51 28.60
CA SER A 277 7.10 14.73 27.15
C SER A 277 6.76 13.46 26.39
N PHE A 278 6.08 13.59 25.25
CA PHE A 278 5.73 12.48 24.36
C PHE A 278 5.89 12.91 22.89
N LEU A 279 5.77 11.96 21.94
CA LEU A 279 5.88 12.30 20.52
C LEU A 279 4.70 13.18 20.07
N ARG A 280 4.97 14.21 19.26
CA ARG A 280 3.93 15.02 18.64
C ARG A 280 4.01 14.89 17.13
N HIS A 281 2.86 14.83 16.46
CA HIS A 281 2.80 14.71 15.01
C HIS A 281 1.53 15.31 14.40
N ILE A 282 1.62 15.92 13.22
CA ILE A 282 0.43 16.40 12.49
C ILE A 282 0.54 16.23 10.98
N ALA A 283 1.76 16.30 10.43
CA ALA A 283 2.01 16.20 8.99
C ALA A 283 1.74 14.79 8.45
N ALA A 284 0.78 14.69 7.52
CA ALA A 284 0.69 13.58 6.57
C ALA A 284 1.50 13.92 5.30
N THR A 285 1.43 13.11 4.22
CA THR A 285 2.18 13.31 2.96
C THR A 285 2.28 14.78 2.50
N SER A 286 1.16 15.48 2.26
CA SER A 286 1.20 16.91 1.84
C SER A 286 1.80 17.85 2.90
N GLY A 287 1.62 17.52 4.18
CA GLY A 287 2.27 18.24 5.28
C GLY A 287 3.79 18.05 5.28
N ILE A 288 4.26 16.85 4.92
CA ILE A 288 5.70 16.57 4.77
C ILE A 288 6.28 17.42 3.63
N GLU A 289 5.56 17.53 2.52
CA GLU A 289 6.02 18.25 1.33
C GLU A 289 6.04 19.78 1.49
N LEU A 290 5.03 20.34 2.15
CA LEU A 290 4.76 21.78 2.13
C LEU A 290 4.94 22.49 3.48
N TRP A 291 4.97 21.76 4.59
CA TRP A 291 4.90 22.34 5.94
C TRP A 291 6.01 21.85 6.88
N PRO A 292 7.28 22.27 6.68
CA PRO A 292 8.40 21.87 7.55
C PRO A 292 8.21 22.20 9.04
N ASN A 293 7.46 23.26 9.35
CA ASN A 293 7.12 23.63 10.73
C ASN A 293 6.08 22.69 11.37
N ALA A 294 5.44 21.81 10.61
CA ALA A 294 4.45 20.85 11.08
C ALA A 294 5.03 19.45 11.36
N TYR A 295 6.36 19.27 11.28
CA TYR A 295 6.98 17.97 11.47
C TYR A 295 6.96 17.51 12.93
N PHE A 296 7.08 18.45 13.87
CA PHE A 296 7.22 18.15 15.30
C PHE A 296 8.25 17.03 15.54
N ASP A 297 7.84 15.92 16.17
CA ASP A 297 8.72 14.82 16.53
C ASP A 297 8.57 13.61 15.57
N MET A 298 7.47 13.56 14.80
CA MET A 298 7.17 12.46 13.88
C MET A 298 6.25 12.92 12.74
N VAL A 299 6.39 12.32 11.56
CA VAL A 299 5.48 12.53 10.43
C VAL A 299 4.83 11.22 9.98
N ARG A 300 3.73 11.32 9.23
CA ARG A 300 2.94 10.17 8.77
C ARG A 300 2.94 10.07 7.25
N LEU A 301 3.73 9.16 6.70
CA LEU A 301 3.80 8.92 5.27
C LEU A 301 2.71 7.94 4.84
N GLY A 302 1.81 8.42 3.98
CA GLY A 302 0.75 7.63 3.37
C GLY A 302 1.00 7.42 1.88
N ILE A 303 0.22 8.08 1.03
CA ILE A 303 0.22 7.81 -0.42
C ILE A 303 1.53 8.13 -1.12
N GLY A 304 2.33 9.05 -0.57
CA GLY A 304 3.63 9.39 -1.12
C GLY A 304 4.58 8.19 -1.14
N LEU A 305 4.41 7.24 -0.20
CA LEU A 305 5.14 5.97 -0.20
C LEU A 305 4.90 5.20 -1.52
N TYR A 306 3.70 5.27 -2.08
CA TYR A 306 3.28 4.56 -3.29
C TYR A 306 3.56 5.35 -4.57
N GLY A 307 4.28 6.48 -4.48
CA GLY A 307 4.71 7.25 -5.64
C GLY A 307 3.66 8.18 -6.22
N ILE A 308 2.56 8.40 -5.49
CA ILE A 308 1.55 9.37 -5.91
C ILE A 308 1.88 10.67 -5.20
N ASP A 309 2.54 11.54 -5.94
CA ASP A 309 2.79 12.92 -5.54
C ASP A 309 1.49 13.71 -5.59
N ILE A 310 1.24 14.48 -4.53
CA ILE A 310 0.06 15.32 -4.39
C ILE A 310 0.39 16.76 -4.80
N GLU A 311 1.54 17.30 -4.35
CA GLU A 311 1.81 18.75 -4.44
C GLU A 311 3.21 19.11 -4.99
N ARG A 312 4.21 18.23 -4.90
CA ARG A 312 5.61 18.51 -5.29
C ARG A 312 6.11 17.61 -6.42
N HIS A 313 5.88 18.07 -7.65
CA HIS A 313 6.24 17.34 -8.88
C HIS A 313 7.76 17.20 -9.12
N ASP A 314 8.59 17.84 -8.29
CA ASP A 314 10.04 17.78 -8.37
C ASP A 314 10.66 16.65 -7.53
N LEU A 315 9.87 15.99 -6.67
CA LEU A 315 10.37 14.87 -5.89
C LEU A 315 10.61 13.65 -6.80
N PRO A 316 11.79 12.99 -6.70
CA PRO A 316 12.12 11.83 -7.52
C PRO A 316 11.45 10.55 -6.98
N ILE A 317 10.15 10.61 -6.73
CA ILE A 317 9.34 9.44 -6.35
C ILE A 317 8.85 8.69 -7.59
N ARG A 318 8.53 7.42 -7.42
CA ARG A 318 8.18 6.49 -8.50
C ARG A 318 6.89 5.78 -8.15
N GLU A 319 5.96 5.72 -9.10
CA GLU A 319 4.74 4.95 -8.93
C GLU A 319 5.09 3.50 -8.57
N ALA A 320 4.52 3.04 -7.45
CA ALA A 320 4.89 1.76 -6.86
C ALA A 320 4.04 0.61 -7.34
N SER A 321 2.91 0.87 -8.02
CA SER A 321 2.00 -0.17 -8.46
C SER A 321 1.49 0.06 -9.89
N THR A 322 1.20 -1.02 -10.60
CA THR A 322 0.65 -0.97 -11.96
C THR A 322 -0.39 -2.06 -12.12
N LEU A 323 -1.62 -1.66 -12.46
CA LEU A 323 -2.72 -2.58 -12.70
C LEU A 323 -2.68 -3.02 -14.18
N LYS A 324 -2.44 -4.31 -14.39
CA LYS A 324 -2.30 -4.95 -15.69
C LYS A 324 -3.37 -6.00 -15.91
N THR A 325 -3.74 -6.16 -17.16
CA THR A 325 -4.67 -7.19 -17.63
C THR A 325 -4.34 -7.50 -19.10
N ASN A 326 -5.16 -8.32 -19.75
CA ASN A 326 -4.92 -8.75 -21.12
C ASN A 326 -6.20 -8.67 -21.96
N VAL A 327 -6.01 -8.60 -23.28
CA VAL A 327 -7.11 -8.76 -24.25
C VAL A 327 -7.60 -10.21 -24.21
N THR A 328 -8.90 -10.42 -24.01
CA THR A 328 -9.54 -11.75 -24.04
C THR A 328 -9.95 -12.16 -25.44
N GLN A 329 -10.55 -11.21 -26.17
CA GLN A 329 -11.20 -11.49 -27.43
C GLN A 329 -11.20 -10.25 -28.30
N ILE A 330 -11.01 -10.44 -29.59
CA ILE A 330 -11.18 -9.40 -30.60
C ILE A 330 -12.39 -9.71 -31.47
N LYS A 331 -13.23 -8.69 -31.70
CA LYS A 331 -14.38 -8.77 -32.61
C LYS A 331 -14.33 -7.64 -33.64
N TYR A 332 -14.69 -7.98 -34.88
CA TYR A 332 -14.96 -7.01 -35.93
C TYR A 332 -16.47 -6.81 -36.01
N LEU A 333 -16.92 -5.60 -35.73
CA LEU A 333 -18.34 -5.25 -35.70
C LEU A 333 -18.65 -4.19 -36.76
N PRO A 334 -19.71 -4.36 -37.56
CA PRO A 334 -20.11 -3.34 -38.51
C PRO A 334 -20.67 -2.11 -37.79
N ALA A 335 -20.66 -0.95 -38.46
CA ALA A 335 -21.18 0.32 -37.91
C ALA A 335 -22.63 0.26 -37.41
N SER A 336 -23.42 -0.72 -37.86
CA SER A 336 -24.82 -0.91 -37.45
C SER A 336 -25.01 -1.58 -36.08
N GLU A 337 -23.94 -2.13 -35.49
CA GLU A 337 -23.98 -2.83 -34.20
C GLU A 337 -23.70 -1.92 -33.01
N THR A 338 -23.93 -2.45 -31.81
CA THR A 338 -23.66 -1.76 -30.54
C THR A 338 -22.97 -2.67 -29.53
N VAL A 339 -22.32 -2.07 -28.54
CA VAL A 339 -21.49 -2.76 -27.55
C VAL A 339 -22.00 -2.53 -26.11
N GLY A 340 -22.00 -3.59 -25.31
CA GLY A 340 -22.29 -3.53 -23.87
C GLY A 340 -23.77 -3.48 -23.50
N TYR A 341 -24.04 -3.34 -22.20
CA TYR A 341 -25.39 -3.27 -21.66
C TYR A 341 -26.18 -2.10 -22.25
N ASN A 342 -27.50 -2.32 -22.40
CA ASN A 342 -28.44 -1.34 -22.94
C ASN A 342 -28.05 -0.74 -24.30
N ARG A 343 -27.12 -1.38 -25.03
CA ARG A 343 -26.64 -0.90 -26.33
C ARG A 343 -26.00 0.50 -26.27
N HIS A 344 -25.42 0.90 -25.12
CA HIS A 344 -24.85 2.23 -24.94
C HIS A 344 -23.58 2.50 -25.78
N GLY A 345 -22.81 1.47 -26.10
CA GLY A 345 -21.65 1.59 -26.99
C GLY A 345 -22.09 1.67 -28.44
N VAL A 346 -22.39 2.87 -28.94
CA VAL A 346 -22.79 3.07 -30.33
C VAL A 346 -21.57 3.13 -31.24
N LEU A 347 -21.60 2.38 -32.34
CA LEU A 347 -20.58 2.42 -33.38
C LEU A 347 -20.97 3.40 -34.49
N TYR A 348 -19.99 4.13 -35.01
CA TYR A 348 -20.17 5.07 -36.13
C TYR A 348 -19.41 4.67 -37.39
N ARG A 349 -18.65 3.57 -37.30
CA ARG A 349 -17.90 2.94 -38.39
C ARG A 349 -17.73 1.46 -38.09
N ASP A 350 -17.35 0.70 -39.10
CA ASP A 350 -16.87 -0.67 -38.89
C ASP A 350 -15.67 -0.60 -37.95
N SER A 351 -15.75 -1.35 -36.85
CA SER A 351 -14.87 -1.16 -35.69
C SER A 351 -14.28 -2.49 -35.23
N LYS A 352 -13.06 -2.44 -34.72
CA LYS A 352 -12.39 -3.55 -34.04
C LYS A 352 -12.52 -3.33 -32.54
N ILE A 353 -13.21 -4.24 -31.85
CA ILE A 353 -13.49 -4.13 -30.41
C ILE A 353 -12.74 -5.22 -29.65
N ALA A 354 -11.95 -4.82 -28.66
CA ALA A 354 -11.25 -5.72 -27.76
C ALA A 354 -12.02 -5.87 -26.45
N THR A 355 -12.27 -7.09 -26.01
CA THR A 355 -12.79 -7.40 -24.66
C THR A 355 -11.62 -7.58 -23.70
N ILE A 356 -11.66 -6.90 -22.56
CA ILE A 356 -10.60 -6.87 -21.55
C ILE A 356 -11.08 -7.56 -20.27
N LYS A 357 -10.20 -8.35 -19.63
CA LYS A 357 -10.50 -9.17 -18.42
C LYS A 357 -10.60 -8.34 -17.12
N ILE A 358 -11.21 -7.16 -17.17
CA ILE A 358 -11.41 -6.33 -15.99
C ILE A 358 -12.78 -5.66 -15.99
N GLY A 359 -13.48 -5.73 -14.85
CA GLY A 359 -14.77 -5.08 -14.65
C GLY A 359 -14.91 -4.42 -13.28
N TYR A 360 -16.13 -3.99 -12.97
CA TYR A 360 -16.36 -3.25 -11.72
C TYR A 360 -16.22 -4.11 -10.46
N ALA A 361 -16.33 -5.44 -10.55
CA ALA A 361 -16.06 -6.33 -9.42
C ALA A 361 -14.56 -6.53 -9.17
N ASP A 362 -13.68 -6.15 -10.12
CA ASP A 362 -12.23 -6.03 -9.91
C ASP A 362 -11.83 -4.69 -9.31
N GLY A 363 -12.73 -3.70 -9.32
CA GLY A 363 -12.47 -2.33 -8.91
C GLY A 363 -12.43 -1.30 -10.05
N TYR A 364 -12.65 -1.69 -11.30
CA TYR A 364 -12.71 -0.75 -12.43
C TYR A 364 -14.10 -0.08 -12.49
N ASP A 365 -14.20 1.14 -11.95
CA ASP A 365 -15.46 1.86 -11.74
C ASP A 365 -16.32 2.00 -13.01
N ARG A 366 -17.65 1.84 -12.87
CA ARG A 366 -18.60 1.94 -14.00
C ARG A 366 -18.59 3.31 -14.69
N ARG A 367 -18.21 4.38 -13.98
CA ARG A 367 -18.05 5.73 -14.53
C ARG A 367 -16.98 5.82 -15.63
N PHE A 368 -16.09 4.83 -15.74
CA PHE A 368 -15.13 4.72 -16.83
C PHE A 368 -15.72 4.22 -18.15
N GLY A 369 -17.01 3.88 -18.21
CA GLY A 369 -17.67 3.47 -19.46
C GLY A 369 -17.75 4.58 -20.51
N ASN A 370 -18.19 4.21 -21.70
CA ASN A 370 -18.55 5.13 -22.79
C ASN A 370 -17.47 6.17 -23.14
N GLY A 371 -16.20 5.75 -23.14
CA GLY A 371 -15.06 6.56 -23.59
C GLY A 371 -14.43 7.44 -22.51
N VAL A 372 -14.96 7.43 -21.28
CA VAL A 372 -14.37 8.16 -20.15
C VAL A 372 -13.05 7.52 -19.73
N GLY A 373 -13.04 6.21 -19.55
CA GLY A 373 -11.85 5.43 -19.25
C GLY A 373 -10.98 5.23 -20.48
N LYS A 374 -9.67 5.24 -20.27
CA LYS A 374 -8.68 4.97 -21.31
C LYS A 374 -7.57 4.09 -20.76
N MET A 375 -7.22 3.03 -21.51
CA MET A 375 -6.18 2.07 -21.13
C MET A 375 -5.04 2.12 -22.16
N LEU A 376 -3.82 1.75 -21.76
CA LEU A 376 -2.68 1.68 -22.67
C LEU A 376 -2.56 0.25 -23.23
N VAL A 377 -2.57 0.13 -24.55
CA VAL A 377 -2.43 -1.14 -25.28
C VAL A 377 -1.38 -0.95 -26.38
N ASN A 378 -0.31 -1.75 -26.37
CA ASN A 378 0.80 -1.64 -27.33
C ASN A 378 1.34 -0.19 -27.51
N GLY A 379 1.35 0.59 -26.41
CA GLY A 379 1.80 1.99 -26.41
C GLY A 379 0.75 3.02 -26.85
N PHE A 380 -0.46 2.60 -27.22
CA PHE A 380 -1.56 3.48 -27.62
C PHE A 380 -2.59 3.61 -26.51
N LEU A 381 -3.07 4.84 -26.28
CA LEU A 381 -4.12 5.12 -25.31
C LEU A 381 -5.48 4.91 -25.97
N VAL A 382 -6.22 3.89 -25.53
CA VAL A 382 -7.45 3.41 -26.16
C VAL A 382 -8.66 3.64 -25.24
N PRO A 383 -9.74 4.29 -25.72
CA PRO A 383 -10.94 4.53 -24.92
C PRO A 383 -11.79 3.28 -24.73
N THR A 384 -12.50 3.22 -23.61
CA THR A 384 -13.57 2.25 -23.39
C THR A 384 -14.75 2.51 -24.33
N ILE A 385 -15.55 1.48 -24.60
CA ILE A 385 -16.80 1.60 -25.34
C ILE A 385 -17.93 0.81 -24.66
N GLY A 386 -19.10 1.44 -24.55
CA GLY A 386 -20.22 0.89 -23.79
C GLY A 386 -20.01 0.93 -22.28
N ASP A 387 -20.93 0.32 -21.55
CA ASP A 387 -20.85 0.22 -20.10
C ASP A 387 -19.76 -0.75 -19.65
N ILE A 388 -19.17 -0.49 -18.47
CA ILE A 388 -18.31 -1.45 -17.79
C ILE A 388 -19.19 -2.57 -17.19
N CYS A 389 -18.86 -3.83 -17.50
CA CYS A 389 -19.53 -5.01 -16.99
C CYS A 389 -18.91 -5.48 -15.66
N MET A 390 -19.47 -6.53 -15.06
CA MET A 390 -19.01 -7.03 -13.75
C MET A 390 -17.55 -7.49 -13.79
N ASP A 391 -17.18 -8.26 -14.80
CA ASP A 391 -15.88 -8.92 -14.89
C ASP A 391 -15.06 -8.51 -16.12
N MET A 392 -15.66 -7.73 -17.02
CA MET A 392 -15.04 -7.35 -18.30
C MET A 392 -15.46 -5.95 -18.74
N CYS A 393 -14.69 -5.37 -19.64
CA CYS A 393 -15.05 -4.17 -20.38
C CYS A 393 -14.57 -4.26 -21.83
N MET A 394 -14.97 -3.30 -22.65
CA MET A 394 -14.60 -3.26 -24.06
C MET A 394 -13.82 -1.99 -24.37
N LEU A 395 -12.83 -2.10 -25.24
CA LEU A 395 -12.06 -1.00 -25.82
C LEU A 395 -12.30 -0.94 -27.33
N ASP A 396 -12.42 0.27 -27.88
CA ASP A 396 -12.42 0.48 -29.33
C ASP A 396 -10.98 0.55 -29.84
N VAL A 397 -10.48 -0.57 -30.32
CA VAL A 397 -9.10 -0.76 -30.83
C VAL A 397 -9.04 -0.67 -32.35
N THR A 398 -9.99 0.01 -33.00
CA THR A 398 -10.09 0.08 -34.47
C THR A 398 -8.80 0.54 -35.15
N ASP A 399 -8.11 1.52 -34.56
CA ASP A 399 -6.90 2.12 -35.14
C ASP A 399 -5.60 1.59 -34.51
N VAL A 400 -5.67 0.52 -33.71
CA VAL A 400 -4.52 -0.02 -32.97
C VAL A 400 -4.30 -1.48 -33.36
N GLU A 401 -3.08 -1.83 -33.77
CA GLU A 401 -2.70 -3.24 -33.93
C GLU A 401 -2.61 -3.90 -32.56
N VAL A 402 -3.45 -4.92 -32.35
CA VAL A 402 -3.59 -5.63 -31.08
C VAL A 402 -4.12 -7.03 -31.36
N GLY A 403 -3.59 -8.01 -30.64
CA GLY A 403 -4.01 -9.40 -30.63
C GLY A 403 -4.67 -9.81 -29.32
N GLU A 404 -5.25 -11.02 -29.29
CA GLU A 404 -5.64 -11.65 -28.02
C GLU A 404 -4.38 -11.92 -27.17
N GLU A 405 -4.55 -11.83 -25.85
CA GLU A 405 -3.49 -11.95 -24.83
C GLU A 405 -2.46 -10.80 -24.79
N ASP A 406 -2.57 -9.78 -25.65
CA ASP A 406 -1.74 -8.56 -25.52
C ASP A 406 -1.97 -7.87 -24.16
N GLU A 407 -0.89 -7.35 -23.58
CA GLU A 407 -0.91 -6.66 -22.28
C GLU A 407 -1.65 -5.32 -22.39
N VAL A 408 -2.42 -5.02 -21.35
CA VAL A 408 -3.17 -3.78 -21.18
C VAL A 408 -2.86 -3.18 -19.81
N ILE A 409 -2.39 -1.93 -19.80
CA ILE A 409 -2.23 -1.16 -18.56
C ILE A 409 -3.51 -0.36 -18.31
N VAL A 410 -4.18 -0.66 -17.21
CA VAL A 410 -5.52 -0.14 -16.88
C VAL A 410 -5.47 1.35 -16.52
N TYR A 411 -4.47 1.74 -15.72
CA TYR A 411 -4.24 3.13 -15.33
C TYR A 411 -2.85 3.57 -15.77
N PRO A 412 -2.69 4.11 -16.99
CA PRO A 412 -1.39 4.64 -17.43
C PRO A 412 -0.98 5.89 -16.65
N ASP A 413 -1.97 6.63 -16.16
CA ASP A 413 -1.81 7.69 -15.17
C ASP A 413 -3.04 7.67 -14.24
N ILE A 414 -2.84 7.16 -13.02
CA ILE A 414 -3.90 7.02 -12.03
C ILE A 414 -4.51 8.37 -11.59
N LYS A 415 -3.74 9.46 -11.65
CA LYS A 415 -4.23 10.81 -11.30
C LYS A 415 -5.21 11.30 -12.36
N SER A 416 -4.85 11.16 -13.64
CA SER A 416 -5.74 11.48 -14.75
C SER A 416 -6.99 10.60 -14.74
N ALA A 417 -6.86 9.30 -14.44
CA ALA A 417 -7.98 8.39 -14.32
C ALA A 417 -8.94 8.80 -13.19
N ALA A 418 -8.42 9.14 -12.00
CA ALA A 418 -9.26 9.56 -10.88
C ALA A 418 -10.02 10.86 -11.20
N LYS A 419 -9.33 11.82 -11.82
CA LYS A 419 -9.95 13.08 -12.27
C LYS A 419 -11.08 12.86 -13.29
N ALA A 420 -10.92 11.90 -14.21
CA ALA A 420 -11.91 11.61 -15.25
C ALA A 420 -13.28 11.20 -14.70
N ILE A 421 -13.32 10.59 -13.50
CA ILE A 421 -14.57 10.17 -12.85
C ILE A 421 -14.91 10.98 -11.59
N GLY A 422 -14.17 12.08 -11.34
CA GLY A 422 -14.41 12.99 -10.23
C GLY A 422 -14.03 12.42 -8.85
N THR A 423 -12.94 11.66 -8.78
CA THR A 423 -12.41 11.11 -7.52
C THR A 423 -10.91 11.37 -7.32
N ILE A 424 -10.29 10.70 -6.35
CA ILE A 424 -8.87 10.76 -5.99
C ILE A 424 -8.18 9.40 -6.20
N PRO A 425 -6.86 9.37 -6.46
CA PRO A 425 -6.11 8.12 -6.66
C PRO A 425 -6.25 7.10 -5.53
N TYR A 426 -6.43 7.56 -4.29
CA TYR A 426 -6.69 6.69 -3.14
C TYR A 426 -7.91 5.79 -3.36
N GLU A 427 -9.02 6.34 -3.88
CA GLU A 427 -10.23 5.57 -4.11
C GLU A 427 -9.94 4.46 -5.13
N LEU A 428 -9.32 4.81 -6.28
CA LEU A 428 -8.97 3.83 -7.31
C LEU A 428 -8.09 2.69 -6.79
N LEU A 429 -7.03 2.99 -6.05
CA LEU A 429 -6.14 1.96 -5.49
C LEU A 429 -6.84 1.06 -4.47
N THR A 430 -7.59 1.66 -3.54
CA THR A 430 -8.29 0.91 -2.48
C THR A 430 -9.48 0.09 -3.02
N SER A 431 -10.05 0.49 -4.17
CA SER A 431 -11.14 -0.23 -4.82
C SER A 431 -10.67 -1.48 -5.57
N ILE A 432 -9.37 -1.67 -5.81
CA ILE A 432 -8.86 -2.88 -6.46
C ILE A 432 -9.19 -4.08 -5.58
N SER A 433 -10.10 -4.92 -6.05
CA SER A 433 -10.66 -6.05 -5.32
C SER A 433 -9.59 -7.07 -4.96
N GLN A 434 -9.71 -7.74 -3.80
CA GLN A 434 -8.79 -8.81 -3.38
C GLN A 434 -8.72 -9.99 -4.34
N ARG A 435 -9.69 -10.14 -5.26
CA ARG A 435 -9.65 -11.15 -6.34
C ARG A 435 -8.56 -10.86 -7.38
N VAL A 436 -8.14 -9.61 -7.52
CA VAL A 436 -7.00 -9.21 -8.35
C VAL A 436 -5.73 -9.66 -7.65
N LYS A 437 -4.92 -10.48 -8.31
CA LYS A 437 -3.69 -11.01 -7.72
C LYS A 437 -2.66 -9.90 -7.56
N ARG A 438 -2.04 -9.79 -6.38
CA ARG A 438 -0.91 -8.88 -6.13
C ARG A 438 0.38 -9.61 -6.45
N VAL A 439 1.28 -8.95 -7.19
CA VAL A 439 2.59 -9.49 -7.57
C VAL A 439 3.66 -8.51 -7.11
N TYR A 440 4.49 -8.92 -6.16
CA TYR A 440 5.56 -8.08 -5.63
C TYR A 440 6.89 -8.44 -6.27
N PHE A 441 7.68 -7.43 -6.65
CA PHE A 441 8.97 -7.66 -7.31
C PHE A 441 10.02 -6.59 -6.96
N TYR A 442 11.28 -6.94 -7.21
CA TYR A 442 12.44 -6.04 -7.20
C TYR A 442 13.06 -6.05 -8.62
N GLU A 443 13.62 -4.91 -9.03
CA GLU A 443 14.36 -4.63 -10.27
C GLU A 443 15.87 -4.35 -10.06
#